data_AF-A0A516SB31-F1
#
_entry.id   AF-A0A516SB31-F1
#
_cell.length_a   1.000
_cell.length_b   1.000
_cell.length_c   1.000
_cell.angle_alpha   90.00
_cell.angle_beta   90.00
_cell.angle_gamma   90.00
#
_symmetry.space_group_name_H-M   'P 1'
#
loop_
_entity.id
_entity.type
_entity.pdbx_description
1 polymer ?
#
loop_
_entity_poly.entity_id
_entity_poly.type
_entity_poly.pdbx_seq_one_letter_code
_entity_poly.pdbx_strand_id
1 'polypeptide(L)'
;MSELARRLTVEFEDRDYAHAYLEQFANMAIAAQIKALREQRGLTQAQLADLTGMKLAQISALEDVDYDAWTIRTLRKLAHAFDAHLAFSFKPFSKGILDVVNFSESRLEVQDRSEDMTSAAVRELRLSEKGASDEEQALDDLQALLSCRMSEVLRGDVVDRSITDVADQILASSGSARPGYMP
;
A
#
# COMPACT_ATOMS: atom_id res chain seq x y z
N MET A 1 17.32 -8.69 4.33
CA MET A 1 17.63 -7.25 4.20
C MET A 1 18.83 -7.11 3.27
N SER A 2 18.72 -6.30 2.21
CA SER A 2 19.85 -6.02 1.31
C SER A 2 20.99 -5.32 2.07
N GLU A 3 22.22 -5.43 1.57
CA GLU A 3 23.39 -4.76 2.16
C GLU A 3 23.18 -3.24 2.24
N LEU A 4 22.62 -2.66 1.17
CA LEU A 4 22.25 -1.26 1.09
C LEU A 4 21.26 -0.84 2.19
N ALA A 5 20.23 -1.64 2.45
CA ALA A 5 19.24 -1.33 3.48
C ALA A 5 19.87 -1.25 4.88
N ARG A 6 20.80 -2.15 5.20
CA ARG A 6 21.50 -2.15 6.50
C ARG A 6 22.37 -0.90 6.63
N ARG A 7 23.13 -0.56 5.58
CA ARG A 7 23.98 0.63 5.57
C ARG A 7 23.17 1.93 5.77
N LEU A 8 22.10 2.11 4.99
CA LEU A 8 21.25 3.30 5.09
C LEU A 8 20.56 3.42 6.45
N THR A 9 20.26 2.30 7.13
CA THR A 9 19.69 2.33 8.49
C THR A 9 20.65 2.99 9.49
N VAL A 10 21.96 2.76 9.34
CA VAL A 10 22.99 3.37 10.20
C VAL A 10 23.26 4.81 9.78
N GLU A 11 23.41 5.07 8.47
CA GLU A 11 23.72 6.42 7.97
C GLU A 11 22.58 7.41 8.24
N PHE A 12 21.32 6.96 8.23
CA PHE A 12 20.16 7.81 8.51
C PHE A 12 19.95 8.13 10.00
N GLU A 13 20.85 7.68 10.89
CA GLU A 13 20.92 8.23 12.25
C GLU A 13 21.30 9.72 12.23
N ASP A 14 22.09 10.16 11.23
CA ASP A 14 22.29 11.57 10.94
C ASP A 14 21.06 12.12 10.20
N ARG A 15 20.35 13.02 10.88
CA ARG A 15 19.11 13.63 10.38
C ARG A 15 19.32 14.40 9.08
N ASP A 16 20.34 15.25 9.01
CA ASP A 16 20.52 16.15 7.87
C ASP A 16 20.96 15.35 6.64
N TYR A 17 21.81 14.35 6.86
CA TYR A 17 22.15 13.37 5.83
C TYR A 17 20.91 12.61 5.33
N ALA A 18 20.08 12.08 6.22
CA ALA A 18 18.90 11.32 5.86
C ALA A 18 17.92 12.14 5.01
N HIS A 19 17.68 13.40 5.39
CA HIS A 19 16.82 14.32 4.64
C HIS A 19 17.40 14.62 3.26
N ALA A 20 18.67 15.04 3.19
CA ALA A 20 19.31 15.35 1.91
C ALA A 20 19.33 14.14 0.97
N TYR A 21 19.62 12.94 1.48
CA TYR A 21 19.64 11.72 0.69
C TYR A 21 18.26 11.39 0.10
N LEU A 22 17.22 11.37 0.94
CA LEU A 22 15.88 11.02 0.47
C LEU A 22 15.28 12.08 -0.45
N GLU A 23 15.62 13.35 -0.26
CA GLU A 23 15.23 14.43 -1.18
C GLU A 23 15.88 14.24 -2.55
N GLN A 24 17.20 14.02 -2.60
CA GLN A 24 17.91 13.75 -3.86
C GLN A 24 17.40 12.48 -4.55
N PHE A 25 17.14 11.42 -3.78
CA PHE A 25 16.54 10.22 -4.32
C PHE A 25 15.14 10.47 -4.90
N ALA A 26 14.30 11.24 -4.21
CA ALA A 26 12.96 11.56 -4.70
C ALA A 26 13.00 12.36 -6.01
N ASN A 27 13.93 13.32 -6.13
CA ASN A 27 14.14 14.11 -7.34
C ASN A 27 14.52 13.22 -8.53
N MET A 28 15.56 12.40 -8.34
CA MET A 28 16.03 11.45 -9.36
C MET A 28 14.92 10.45 -9.74
N ALA A 29 14.17 9.94 -8.77
CA ALA A 29 13.09 8.99 -9.02
C ALA A 29 11.94 9.61 -9.83
N ILE A 30 11.55 10.86 -9.53
CA ILE A 30 10.51 11.57 -10.29
C ILE A 30 10.97 11.82 -11.73
N ALA A 31 12.21 12.31 -11.93
CA ALA A 31 12.77 12.54 -13.26
C ALA A 31 12.80 11.24 -14.10
N ALA A 32 13.29 10.16 -13.49
CA ALA A 32 13.32 8.84 -14.11
C ALA A 32 11.91 8.34 -14.45
N GLN A 33 10.93 8.54 -13.56
CA GLN A 33 9.55 8.14 -13.81
C GLN A 33 8.92 8.93 -14.96
N ILE A 34 9.15 10.24 -15.05
CA ILE A 34 8.65 11.07 -16.16
C ILE A 34 9.18 10.54 -17.49
N LYS A 35 10.48 10.24 -17.57
CA LYS A 35 11.10 9.68 -18.77
C LYS A 35 10.53 8.30 -19.10
N ALA A 36 10.43 7.41 -18.12
CA ALA A 36 9.91 6.07 -18.30
C ALA A 36 8.46 6.10 -18.82
N LEU A 37 7.58 6.91 -18.23
CA LEU A 37 6.21 7.06 -18.69
C LEU A 37 6.13 7.65 -20.09
N ARG A 38 6.96 8.65 -20.41
CA ARG A 38 7.01 9.21 -21.77
C ARG A 38 7.36 8.13 -22.79
N GLU A 39 8.37 7.32 -22.51
CA GLU A 39 8.83 6.23 -23.39
C GLU A 39 7.80 5.09 -23.48
N GLN A 40 7.20 4.72 -22.36
CA GLN A 40 6.10 3.74 -22.30
C GLN A 40 4.90 4.15 -23.16
N ARG A 41 4.62 5.46 -23.26
CA ARG A 41 3.55 6.00 -24.13
C ARG A 41 4.00 6.28 -25.57
N GLY A 42 5.24 5.94 -25.93
CA GLY A 42 5.77 6.16 -27.27
C GLY A 42 5.89 7.63 -27.65
N LEU A 43 5.98 8.53 -26.67
CA LEU A 43 6.03 9.97 -26.89
C LEU A 43 7.49 10.45 -27.04
N THR A 44 7.71 11.34 -28.00
CA THR A 44 8.92 12.18 -28.02
C THR A 44 8.80 13.29 -26.98
N GLN A 45 9.93 13.89 -26.57
CA GLN A 45 9.91 15.04 -25.68
C GLN A 45 9.11 16.22 -26.26
N ALA A 46 9.13 16.40 -27.58
CA ALA A 46 8.35 17.44 -28.26
C ALA A 46 6.84 17.19 -28.16
N GLN A 47 6.41 15.95 -28.38
CA GLN A 47 5.00 15.59 -28.22
C GLN A 47 4.52 15.75 -26.77
N LEU A 48 5.35 15.39 -25.78
CA LEU A 48 5.00 15.64 -24.38
C LEU A 48 4.93 17.14 -24.06
N ALA A 49 5.83 17.94 -24.64
CA ALA A 49 5.79 19.40 -24.50
C ALA A 49 4.48 19.98 -25.05
N ASP A 50 4.05 19.52 -26.23
CA ASP A 50 2.78 19.95 -26.84
C ASP A 50 1.57 19.53 -25.99
N LEU A 51 1.52 18.29 -25.52
CA LEU A 51 0.43 17.77 -24.66
C LEU A 51 0.31 18.54 -23.34
N THR A 52 1.43 18.96 -22.77
CA THR A 52 1.46 19.67 -21.47
C THR A 52 1.39 21.19 -21.61
N GLY A 53 1.48 21.72 -22.83
CA GLY A 53 1.63 23.14 -23.12
C GLY A 53 2.91 23.73 -22.51
N MET A 54 4.00 22.96 -22.49
CA MET A 54 5.32 23.36 -21.99
C MET A 54 6.30 23.53 -23.15
N LYS A 55 7.46 24.12 -22.87
CA LYS A 55 8.56 24.19 -23.85
C LYS A 55 9.32 22.87 -23.86
N LEU A 56 9.85 22.46 -25.02
CA LEU A 56 10.71 21.27 -25.13
C LEU A 56 11.88 21.29 -24.13
N ALA A 57 12.57 22.44 -24.00
CA ALA A 57 13.66 22.60 -23.04
C ALA A 57 13.21 22.40 -21.58
N GLN A 58 11.95 22.71 -21.27
CA GLN A 58 11.38 22.44 -19.96
C GLN A 58 11.18 20.94 -19.77
N ILE A 59 10.62 20.21 -20.74
CA ILE A 59 10.51 18.74 -20.65
C ILE A 59 11.88 18.09 -20.47
N SER A 60 12.89 18.52 -21.22
CA SER A 60 14.26 18.01 -21.07
C SER A 60 14.80 18.24 -19.65
N ALA A 61 14.53 19.39 -19.05
CA ALA A 61 14.94 19.67 -17.67
C ALA A 61 14.15 18.81 -16.66
N LEU A 62 12.86 18.56 -16.89
CA LEU A 62 12.04 17.73 -15.99
C LEU A 62 12.43 16.24 -16.02
N GLU A 63 13.13 15.80 -17.07
CA GLU A 63 13.69 14.45 -17.21
C GLU A 63 15.15 14.34 -16.70
N ASP A 64 15.74 15.46 -16.27
CA ASP A 64 17.08 15.50 -15.72
C ASP A 64 17.07 15.04 -14.25
N VAL A 65 17.99 14.13 -13.90
CA VAL A 65 18.08 13.55 -12.55
C VAL A 65 18.53 14.58 -11.51
N ASP A 66 19.20 15.65 -11.94
CA ASP A 66 19.67 16.73 -11.09
C ASP A 66 18.66 17.87 -10.93
N TYR A 67 17.49 17.79 -11.60
CA TYR A 67 16.43 18.78 -11.44
C TYR A 67 15.73 18.60 -10.09
N ASP A 68 15.35 19.70 -9.44
CA ASP A 68 14.74 19.69 -8.09
C ASP A 68 13.52 20.62 -7.97
N ALA A 69 13.21 21.39 -9.02
CA ALA A 69 12.31 22.54 -8.94
C ALA A 69 10.89 22.27 -9.51
N TRP A 70 10.32 21.08 -9.28
CA TRP A 70 8.95 20.80 -9.73
C TRP A 70 7.91 21.48 -8.84
N THR A 71 6.91 22.07 -9.50
CA THR A 71 5.68 22.47 -8.80
C THR A 71 4.65 21.35 -8.88
N ILE A 72 3.77 21.25 -7.87
CA ILE A 72 2.61 20.33 -7.89
C ILE A 72 1.76 20.58 -9.15
N ARG A 73 1.66 21.83 -9.62
CA ARG A 73 0.96 22.18 -10.86
C ARG A 73 1.60 21.51 -12.08
N THR A 74 2.93 21.51 -12.18
CA THR A 74 3.70 20.86 -13.25
C THR A 74 3.47 19.35 -13.23
N LEU A 75 3.61 18.72 -12.07
CA LEU A 75 3.40 17.28 -11.92
C LEU A 75 1.97 16.87 -12.28
N ARG A 76 0.97 17.68 -11.92
CA ARG A 76 -0.43 17.43 -12.30
C ARG A 76 -0.64 17.51 -13.82
N LYS A 77 -0.01 18.47 -14.51
CA LYS A 77 -0.06 18.55 -15.98
C LYS A 77 0.52 17.30 -16.64
N LEU A 78 1.65 16.81 -16.13
CA LEU A 78 2.26 15.56 -16.60
C LEU A 78 1.34 14.37 -16.35
N ALA A 79 0.77 14.25 -15.15
CA ALA A 79 -0.18 13.19 -14.82
C ALA A 79 -1.39 13.19 -15.77
N HIS A 80 -1.94 14.35 -16.13
CA HIS A 80 -2.98 14.44 -17.15
C HIS A 80 -2.50 14.03 -18.55
N ALA A 81 -1.31 14.47 -18.97
CA ALA A 81 -0.74 14.08 -20.27
C ALA A 81 -0.47 12.57 -20.36
N PHE A 82 -0.13 11.95 -19.22
CA PHE A 82 0.06 10.51 -19.09
C PHE A 82 -1.23 9.77 -18.72
N ASP A 83 -2.41 10.38 -18.69
CA ASP A 83 -3.66 9.75 -18.19
C ASP A 83 -3.43 8.89 -16.92
N ALA A 84 -2.69 9.42 -15.96
CA ALA A 84 -2.24 8.74 -14.75
C ALA A 84 -2.68 9.49 -13.49
N HIS A 85 -2.77 8.76 -12.37
CA HIS A 85 -3.07 9.36 -11.07
C HIS A 85 -1.80 9.85 -10.36
N LEU A 86 -1.82 11.08 -9.85
CA LEU A 86 -0.75 11.65 -9.04
C LEU A 86 -1.12 11.59 -7.56
N ALA A 87 -0.32 10.85 -6.77
CA ALA A 87 -0.52 10.67 -5.34
C ALA A 87 0.69 11.12 -4.53
N PHE A 88 0.45 11.75 -3.38
CA PHE A 88 1.50 12.14 -2.42
C PHE A 88 1.06 11.80 -0.99
N SER A 89 2.01 11.41 -0.15
CA SER A 89 1.79 11.21 1.28
C SER A 89 3.11 11.38 2.04
N PHE A 90 3.03 11.84 3.29
CA PHE A 90 4.18 11.82 4.20
C PHE A 90 4.39 10.39 4.70
N LYS A 91 5.62 9.88 4.60
CA LYS A 91 5.98 8.50 4.95
C LYS A 91 7.08 8.47 6.02
N PRO A 92 7.15 7.41 6.85
CA PRO A 92 8.29 7.16 7.73
C PRO A 92 9.59 6.95 6.94
N PHE A 93 10.74 7.33 7.52
CA PHE A 93 12.07 7.12 6.91
C PHE A 93 12.36 5.67 6.53
N SER A 94 11.88 4.71 7.33
CA SER A 94 12.03 3.27 7.03
C SER A 94 11.38 2.89 5.70
N LYS A 95 10.29 3.56 5.29
CA LYS A 95 9.71 3.40 3.95
C LYS A 95 10.57 4.04 2.87
N GLY A 96 11.19 5.19 3.14
CA GLY A 96 12.16 5.81 2.24
C GLY A 96 13.34 4.87 1.91
N ILE A 97 13.91 4.19 2.91
CA ILE A 97 14.97 3.19 2.70
C ILE A 97 14.46 2.05 1.78
N LEU A 98 13.24 1.56 2.00
CA LEU A 98 12.66 0.53 1.15
C LEU A 98 12.38 1.03 -0.27
N ASP A 99 11.96 2.29 -0.43
CA ASP A 99 11.74 2.90 -1.74
C ASP A 99 13.08 2.97 -2.52
N VAL A 100 14.18 3.33 -1.86
CA VAL A 100 15.55 3.31 -2.44
C VAL A 100 16.00 1.90 -2.82
N VAL A 101 15.87 0.95 -1.89
CA VAL A 101 16.37 -0.42 -2.07
C VAL A 101 15.61 -1.16 -3.17
N ASN A 102 14.31 -0.88 -3.29
CA ASN A 102 13.47 -1.53 -4.28
C ASN A 102 13.32 -0.69 -5.56
N PHE A 103 14.14 0.34 -5.76
CA PHE A 103 14.10 1.15 -6.96
C PHE A 103 14.50 0.30 -8.18
N SER A 104 13.62 0.21 -9.16
CA SER A 104 13.84 -0.52 -10.41
C SER A 104 13.03 0.10 -11.53
N GLU A 105 13.50 -0.03 -12.77
CA GLU A 105 12.83 0.50 -13.96
C GLU A 105 11.38 0.00 -14.10
N SER A 106 11.16 -1.29 -13.86
CA SER A 106 9.82 -1.91 -13.88
C SER A 106 8.82 -1.32 -12.88
N ARG A 107 9.27 -0.58 -11.86
CA ARG A 107 8.40 0.10 -10.89
C ARG A 107 8.12 1.56 -11.25
N LEU A 108 8.78 2.09 -12.27
CA LEU A 108 8.51 3.42 -12.80
C LEU A 108 7.32 3.42 -13.76
N GLU A 109 7.10 2.30 -14.43
CA GLU A 109 5.98 2.10 -15.35
C GLU A 109 4.63 2.19 -14.63
N VAL A 110 3.65 2.78 -15.31
CA VAL A 110 2.26 2.86 -14.83
C VAL A 110 1.36 2.35 -15.95
N GLN A 111 0.45 1.44 -15.61
CA GLN A 111 -0.50 0.89 -16.57
C GLN A 111 -1.35 2.00 -17.20
N ASP A 112 -1.83 1.76 -18.42
CA ASP A 112 -2.83 2.64 -19.00
C ASP A 112 -4.10 2.63 -18.13
N ARG A 113 -4.76 3.77 -17.98
CA ARG A 113 -5.94 3.90 -17.13
C ARG A 113 -7.05 2.92 -17.53
N SER A 114 -7.27 2.70 -18.82
CA SER A 114 -8.34 1.80 -19.28
C SER A 114 -8.04 0.34 -18.91
N GLU A 115 -6.78 -0.06 -19.02
CA GLU A 115 -6.29 -1.39 -18.64
C GLU A 115 -6.30 -1.56 -17.11
N ASP A 116 -5.83 -0.56 -16.36
CA ASP A 116 -5.86 -0.54 -14.89
C ASP A 116 -7.29 -0.69 -14.38
N MET A 117 -8.24 0.10 -14.90
CA MET A 117 -9.65 0.03 -14.49
C MET A 117 -10.28 -1.34 -14.80
N THR A 118 -9.90 -1.96 -15.93
CA THR A 118 -10.36 -3.31 -16.27
C THR A 118 -9.77 -4.34 -15.30
N SER A 119 -8.47 -4.25 -15.02
CA SER A 119 -7.78 -5.14 -14.09
C SER A 119 -8.33 -5.01 -12.66
N ALA A 120 -8.66 -3.79 -12.24
CA ALA A 120 -9.26 -3.49 -10.95
C ALA A 120 -10.65 -4.11 -10.84
N ALA A 121 -11.50 -3.97 -11.87
CA ALA A 121 -12.82 -4.59 -11.90
C ALA A 121 -12.72 -6.13 -11.81
N VAL A 122 -11.80 -6.74 -12.56
CA VAL A 122 -11.56 -8.19 -12.51
C VAL A 122 -11.07 -8.62 -11.12
N ARG A 123 -10.18 -7.84 -10.49
CA ARG A 123 -9.70 -8.13 -9.13
C ARG A 123 -10.82 -8.10 -8.12
N GLU A 124 -11.70 -7.11 -8.21
CA GLU A 124 -12.85 -6.96 -7.31
C GLU A 124 -13.82 -8.14 -7.43
N LEU A 125 -14.14 -8.53 -8.68
CA LEU A 125 -14.97 -9.71 -8.93
C LEU A 125 -14.36 -10.98 -8.32
N ARG A 126 -13.05 -11.21 -8.51
CA ARG A 126 -12.37 -12.37 -7.91
C ARG A 126 -12.39 -12.35 -6.38
N LEU A 127 -12.25 -11.17 -5.77
CA LEU A 127 -12.32 -11.04 -4.32
C LEU A 127 -13.74 -11.35 -3.81
N SER A 128 -14.78 -10.95 -4.55
CA SER A 128 -16.17 -11.28 -4.22
C SER A 128 -16.47 -12.78 -4.37
N GLU A 129 -15.93 -13.43 -5.40
CA GLU A 129 -16.08 -14.88 -5.61
C GLU A 129 -15.32 -15.69 -4.55
N LYS A 130 -14.12 -15.24 -4.18
CA LYS A 130 -13.32 -15.87 -3.13
C LYS A 130 -13.97 -15.70 -1.76
N GLY A 131 -14.50 -14.51 -1.46
CA GLY A 131 -15.27 -14.27 -0.23
C GLY A 131 -16.52 -15.16 -0.12
N ALA A 132 -17.26 -15.33 -1.23
CA ALA A 132 -18.41 -16.23 -1.27
C ALA A 132 -18.02 -17.71 -1.07
N SER A 133 -16.93 -18.16 -1.69
CA SER A 133 -16.41 -19.51 -1.49
C SER A 133 -15.88 -19.75 -0.08
N ASP A 134 -15.23 -18.76 0.53
CA ASP A 134 -14.70 -18.84 1.90
C ASP A 134 -15.86 -18.83 2.92
N GLU A 135 -16.95 -18.09 2.66
CA GLU A 135 -18.17 -18.10 3.48
C GLU A 135 -18.95 -19.42 3.38
N GLU A 136 -19.11 -19.97 2.17
CA GLU A 136 -19.79 -21.26 1.94
C GLU A 136 -19.03 -22.41 2.60
N GLN A 137 -17.70 -22.41 2.52
CA GLN A 137 -16.84 -23.37 3.23
C GLN A 137 -16.96 -23.21 4.77
N ALA A 138 -17.02 -21.99 5.29
CA ALA A 138 -17.18 -21.75 6.71
C ALA A 138 -18.54 -22.21 7.26
N LEU A 139 -19.60 -22.10 6.46
CA LEU A 139 -20.93 -22.61 6.79
C LEU A 139 -20.96 -24.15 6.80
N ASP A 140 -20.33 -24.79 5.82
CA ASP A 140 -20.19 -26.26 5.77
C ASP A 140 -19.40 -26.79 6.97
N ASP A 141 -18.29 -26.14 7.32
CA ASP A 141 -17.48 -26.50 8.49
C ASP A 141 -18.29 -26.36 9.80
N LEU A 142 -19.06 -25.27 9.94
CA LEU A 142 -19.95 -25.07 11.11
C LEU A 142 -21.06 -26.11 11.16
N GLN A 143 -21.67 -26.45 10.03
CA GLN A 143 -22.72 -27.47 9.93
C GLN A 143 -22.16 -28.87 10.25
N ALA A 144 -20.93 -29.17 9.84
CA ALA A 144 -20.23 -30.39 10.19
C ALA A 144 -19.93 -30.46 11.70
N LEU A 145 -19.46 -29.37 12.30
CA LEU A 145 -19.22 -29.27 13.74
C LEU A 145 -20.52 -29.43 14.55
N LEU A 146 -21.60 -28.76 14.14
CA LEU A 146 -22.92 -28.90 14.74
C LEU A 146 -23.45 -30.33 14.62
N SER A 147 -23.34 -30.94 13.44
CA SER A 147 -23.76 -32.33 13.21
C SER A 147 -22.96 -33.31 14.08
N CYS A 148 -21.66 -33.10 14.19
CA CYS A 148 -20.79 -33.89 15.07
C CYS A 148 -21.22 -33.73 16.53
N ARG A 149 -21.43 -32.49 16.99
CA ARG A 149 -21.86 -32.18 18.36
C ARG A 149 -23.24 -32.74 18.68
N MET A 150 -24.20 -32.65 17.76
CA MET A 150 -25.51 -33.28 17.90
C MET A 150 -25.40 -34.80 18.00
N SER A 151 -24.47 -35.44 17.27
CA SER A 151 -24.22 -36.87 17.37
C SER A 151 -23.59 -37.30 18.70
N GLU A 152 -22.76 -36.45 19.32
CA GLU A 152 -22.19 -36.66 20.65
C GLU A 152 -23.26 -36.55 21.74
N VAL A 153 -24.15 -35.56 21.61
CA VAL A 153 -25.32 -35.40 22.50
C VAL A 153 -26.24 -36.63 22.41
N LEU A 154 -26.52 -37.12 21.19
CA LEU A 154 -27.36 -38.31 20.99
C LEU A 154 -26.70 -39.60 21.50
N ARG A 155 -25.37 -39.68 21.51
CA ARG A 155 -24.62 -40.80 22.11
C ARG A 155 -24.52 -40.71 23.64
N GLY A 156 -24.93 -39.59 24.23
CA GLY A 156 -24.92 -39.38 25.68
C GLY A 156 -23.55 -38.96 26.26
N ASP A 157 -22.61 -38.54 25.41
CA ASP A 157 -21.22 -38.26 25.80
C ASP A 157 -20.96 -36.82 26.28
N VAL A 158 -21.99 -35.96 26.33
CA VAL A 158 -21.83 -34.56 26.73
C VAL A 158 -22.15 -34.38 28.21
N VAL A 159 -21.11 -34.18 29.03
CA VAL A 159 -21.22 -33.63 30.39
C VAL A 159 -21.57 -32.16 30.25
N ASP A 160 -22.81 -31.83 30.59
CA ASP A 160 -23.41 -30.50 30.49
C ASP A 160 -22.67 -29.50 31.39
N ARG A 161 -21.73 -28.72 30.84
CA ARG A 161 -21.33 -27.45 31.45
C ARG A 161 -22.25 -26.39 30.88
N SER A 162 -23.35 -26.16 31.59
CA SER A 162 -24.35 -25.12 31.30
C SER A 162 -23.66 -23.82 30.92
N ILE A 163 -24.17 -23.18 29.87
CA ILE A 163 -23.77 -21.88 29.30
C ILE A 163 -23.57 -20.78 30.37
N THR A 164 -24.15 -20.94 31.57
CA THR A 164 -23.97 -20.07 32.73
C THR A 164 -22.52 -19.96 33.23
N ASP A 165 -21.71 -21.02 33.16
CA ASP A 165 -20.36 -21.02 33.76
C ASP A 165 -19.36 -20.12 33.00
N VAL A 166 -19.60 -19.92 31.70
CA VAL A 166 -18.75 -19.07 30.84
C VAL A 166 -19.06 -17.59 31.06
N ALA A 167 -20.30 -17.25 31.41
CA ALA A 167 -20.71 -15.87 31.67
C ALA A 167 -20.06 -15.31 32.96
N ASP A 168 -19.94 -16.13 34.01
CA ASP A 168 -19.33 -15.72 35.28
C ASP A 168 -17.80 -15.49 35.16
N GLN A 169 -17.11 -16.25 34.31
CA GLN A 169 -15.68 -16.06 34.05
C GLN A 169 -15.36 -14.75 33.30
N ILE A 170 -16.27 -14.32 32.42
CA ILE A 170 -16.12 -13.07 31.67
C ILE A 170 -16.40 -11.85 32.55
N LEU A 171 -17.35 -11.96 33.49
CA LEU A 171 -17.66 -10.90 34.45
C LEU A 171 -16.56 -10.74 35.53
N ALA A 172 -15.93 -11.83 35.96
CA ALA A 172 -14.82 -11.79 36.93
C ALA A 172 -13.54 -11.15 36.37
N SER A 173 -13.32 -11.20 35.05
CA SER A 173 -12.10 -10.73 34.40
C SER A 173 -12.13 -9.26 33.95
N SER A 174 -13.29 -8.61 34.00
CA SER A 174 -13.49 -7.22 33.53
C SER A 174 -13.58 -6.16 34.64
N GLY A 175 -13.38 -6.54 35.92
CA GLY A 175 -13.46 -5.65 37.07
C GLY A 175 -12.12 -5.26 37.70
N SER A 176 -11.20 -4.62 36.97
CA SER A 176 -10.15 -3.81 37.64
C SER A 176 -9.80 -2.54 36.86
N ALA A 177 -10.39 -1.43 37.27
CA ALA A 177 -9.72 -0.16 37.55
C ALA A 177 -10.78 0.95 37.69
N ARG A 178 -10.80 1.64 38.84
CA ARG A 178 -10.39 3.05 38.96
C ARG A 178 -10.57 3.61 40.39
N PRO A 179 -9.94 4.77 40.72
CA PRO A 179 -9.15 4.92 41.93
C PRO A 179 -9.71 5.92 42.95
N GLY A 180 -9.18 5.84 44.19
CA GLY A 180 -8.89 6.98 45.06
C GLY A 180 -10.02 7.55 45.92
N TYR A 181 -9.95 7.32 47.24
CA TYR A 181 -9.81 8.36 48.27
C TYR A 181 -9.65 7.69 49.64
N MET A 182 -8.57 7.99 50.37
CA MET A 182 -8.54 7.83 51.83
C MET A 182 -8.93 9.17 52.47
N PRO A 183 -9.60 9.14 53.63
CA PRO A 183 -10.09 10.34 54.32
C PRO A 183 -8.98 11.22 54.90
#